data_AF-A0A7V9CTK0-F1
#
_entry.id   AF-A0A7V9CTK0-F1
#
_cell.length_a   1.000
_cell.length_b   1.000
_cell.length_c   1.000
_cell.angle_alpha   90.00
_cell.angle_beta   90.00
_cell.angle_gamma   90.00
#
_symmetry.space_group_name_H-M   'P 1'
#
loop_
_entity.id
_entity.type
_entity.pdbx_description
1 polymer ?
#
loop_
_entity_poly.entity_id
_entity_poly.type
_entity_poly.pdbx_seq_one_letter_code
_entity_poly.pdbx_strand_id
1 'polypeptide(L)'
;MRAVALDLEAVLGDTGPLWDAWVEDASRRSREVLALPRERTAAAAALDVRLGNWRVLLERFAEERAPVYLRPRAAVNAALRSLRASDVRLGGFTDAPAELARVALAQLGAGRLLDLVECGAGALELLLAELGPDTAVIRSREALLALATE
;
A
#
# COMPACT_ATOMS: atom_id res chain seq x y z
N MET A 1 -24.86 -4.75 -0.08
CA MET A 1 -23.52 -5.33 0.12
C MET A 1 -22.67 -4.27 0.81
N ARG A 2 -22.07 -4.57 1.97
CA ARG A 2 -21.24 -3.61 2.73
C ARG A 2 -19.86 -3.54 2.07
N ALA A 3 -19.27 -2.35 1.97
CA ALA A 3 -17.93 -2.16 1.43
C ALA A 3 -17.03 -1.43 2.43
N VAL A 4 -15.75 -1.75 2.41
CA VAL A 4 -14.73 -1.16 3.29
C VAL A 4 -13.51 -0.75 2.47
N ALA A 5 -13.07 0.49 2.64
CA ALA A 5 -11.83 1.02 2.07
C ALA A 5 -10.75 1.13 3.17
N LEU A 6 -9.62 0.45 2.97
CA LEU A 6 -8.54 0.34 3.94
C LEU A 6 -7.34 1.22 3.54
N ASP A 7 -6.88 2.05 4.47
CA ASP A 7 -5.56 2.69 4.35
C ASP A 7 -4.47 1.62 4.54
N LEU A 8 -3.74 1.28 3.46
CA LEU A 8 -2.80 0.15 3.51
C LEU A 8 -1.66 0.38 4.50
N GLU A 9 -1.16 1.62 4.59
CA GLU A 9 -0.03 1.97 5.44
C GLU A 9 -0.41 1.90 6.92
N ALA A 10 -1.56 2.48 7.25
CA ALA A 10 -2.03 2.55 8.63
C ALA A 10 -2.57 1.21 9.14
N VAL A 11 -3.17 0.40 8.25
CA VAL A 11 -3.85 -0.84 8.61
C VAL A 11 -2.96 -2.08 8.43
N LEU A 12 -2.25 -2.22 7.31
CA LEU A 12 -1.52 -3.45 7.00
C LEU A 12 -0.04 -3.34 7.36
N GLY A 13 0.62 -2.25 6.96
CA GLY A 13 2.02 -2.00 7.27
C GLY A 13 2.60 -0.83 6.50
N ASP A 14 3.37 -0.01 7.20
CA ASP A 14 4.02 1.19 6.68
C ASP A 14 5.20 0.84 5.74
N THR A 15 5.07 1.23 4.48
CA THR A 15 6.03 1.06 3.40
C THR A 15 6.96 2.26 3.24
N GLY A 16 6.73 3.36 3.97
CA GLY A 16 7.57 4.55 3.97
C GLY A 16 9.06 4.26 4.25
N PRO A 17 9.40 3.49 5.30
CA PRO A 17 10.78 3.12 5.57
C PRO A 17 11.45 2.29 4.45
N LEU A 18 10.67 1.44 3.76
CA LEU A 18 11.17 0.67 2.62
C LEU A 18 11.39 1.56 1.39
N TRP A 19 10.48 2.50 1.16
CA TRP A 19 10.63 3.53 0.13
C TRP A 19 11.87 4.40 0.36
N ASP A 20 12.07 4.92 1.56
CA ASP A 20 13.22 5.77 1.90
C ASP A 20 14.55 5.02 1.70
N ALA A 21 14.61 3.75 2.13
CA ALA A 21 15.77 2.91 1.93
C ALA A 21 16.08 2.65 0.44
N TRP A 22 15.04 2.53 -0.38
CA TRP A 22 15.21 2.41 -1.83
C TRP A 22 15.71 3.72 -2.45
N VAL A 23 15.15 4.88 -2.07
CA VAL A 23 15.60 6.19 -2.59
C VAL A 23 17.08 6.43 -2.26
N GLU A 24 17.51 6.04 -1.06
CA GLU A 24 18.92 6.10 -0.66
C GLU A 24 19.78 5.18 -1.54
N ASP A 25 19.35 3.94 -1.77
CA ASP A 25 20.07 2.99 -2.61
C ASP A 25 20.17 3.44 -4.07
N ALA A 26 19.07 3.95 -4.62
CA ALA A 26 19.00 4.50 -5.96
C ALA A 26 19.94 5.70 -6.12
N SER A 27 19.99 6.59 -5.14
CA SER A 27 20.91 7.75 -5.14
C SER A 27 22.38 7.33 -5.14
N ARG A 28 22.73 6.30 -4.36
CA ARG A 28 24.10 5.75 -4.36
C ARG A 28 24.47 5.14 -5.71
N ARG A 29 23.55 4.43 -6.36
CA ARG A 29 23.80 3.76 -7.65
C ARG A 29 23.87 4.72 -8.83
N SER A 30 23.04 5.76 -8.85
CA SER A 30 23.09 6.82 -9.87
C SER A 30 24.30 7.76 -9.68
N ARG A 31 24.99 7.68 -8.53
CA ARG A 31 26.03 8.63 -8.10
C ARG A 31 25.52 10.08 -8.04
N GLU A 32 24.22 10.24 -7.82
CA GLU A 32 23.53 11.52 -7.75
C GLU A 32 22.57 11.52 -6.57
N VAL A 33 22.52 12.60 -5.80
CA VAL A 33 21.51 12.76 -4.77
C VAL A 33 20.15 12.97 -5.44
N LEU A 34 19.25 12.00 -5.30
CA LEU A 34 17.88 12.15 -5.75
C LEU A 34 17.14 13.07 -4.78
N ALA A 35 17.20 14.38 -5.04
CA ALA A 35 16.40 15.39 -4.35
C ALA A 35 14.92 15.25 -4.75
N LEU A 36 14.26 14.23 -4.23
CA LEU A 36 12.85 13.95 -4.51
C LEU A 36 11.95 14.75 -3.55
N PRO A 37 10.77 15.19 -4.02
CA PRO A 37 9.71 15.66 -3.14
C PRO A 37 9.41 14.67 -2.00
N ARG A 38 8.96 15.19 -0.85
CA ARG A 38 8.56 14.35 0.28
C ARG A 38 7.30 13.53 -0.01
N GLU A 39 6.38 14.09 -0.78
CA GLU A 39 5.16 13.40 -1.19
C GLU A 39 5.51 12.31 -2.22
N ARG A 40 5.11 11.07 -1.94
CA ARG A 40 5.49 9.90 -2.75
C ARG A 40 4.97 9.98 -4.18
N THR A 41 3.79 10.53 -4.41
CA THR A 41 3.27 10.73 -5.77
C THR A 41 4.10 11.72 -6.56
N ALA A 42 4.45 12.86 -5.95
CA ALA A 42 5.31 13.86 -6.59
C ALA A 42 6.74 13.32 -6.82
N ALA A 43 7.24 12.50 -5.91
CA ALA A 43 8.51 11.81 -6.08
C ALA A 43 8.49 10.81 -7.26
N ALA A 44 7.43 10.01 -7.39
CA ALA A 44 7.23 9.10 -8.52
C ALA A 44 7.21 9.85 -9.87
N ALA A 45 6.50 10.98 -9.94
CA ALA A 45 6.48 11.82 -11.14
C ALA A 45 7.88 12.41 -11.48
N ALA A 46 8.65 12.81 -10.47
CA ALA A 46 10.03 13.27 -10.69
C ALA A 46 10.95 12.13 -11.17
N LEU A 47 10.76 10.91 -10.65
CA LEU A 47 11.50 9.72 -11.06
C LEU A 47 11.17 9.29 -12.50
N ASP A 48 9.93 9.46 -12.95
CA ASP A 48 9.55 9.20 -14.34
C ASP A 48 10.38 9.99 -15.35
N VAL A 49 10.72 11.23 -15.00
CA VAL A 49 11.55 12.09 -15.83
C VAL A 49 13.03 11.75 -15.72
N ARG A 50 13.50 11.43 -14.51
CA ARG A 50 14.95 11.32 -14.20
C ARG A 50 15.53 9.91 -14.35
N LEU A 51 14.72 8.89 -14.11
CA LEU A 51 15.16 7.51 -14.02
C LEU A 51 14.10 6.57 -14.61
N GLY A 52 13.94 6.55 -15.94
CA GLY A 52 12.81 5.86 -16.60
C GLY A 52 12.59 4.37 -16.26
N ASN A 53 13.59 3.66 -15.71
CA ASN A 53 13.47 2.27 -15.25
C ASN A 53 13.24 2.11 -13.73
N TRP A 54 12.99 3.20 -12.99
CA TRP A 54 12.92 3.21 -11.53
C TRP A 54 11.89 2.23 -10.95
N ARG A 55 10.75 2.05 -11.62
CA ARG A 55 9.68 1.12 -11.18
C ARG A 55 10.18 -0.32 -11.05
N VAL A 56 10.90 -0.80 -12.06
CA VAL A 56 11.48 -2.15 -12.07
C VAL A 56 12.57 -2.28 -11.00
N LEU A 57 13.36 -1.22 -10.80
CA LEU A 57 14.39 -1.20 -9.76
C LEU A 57 13.79 -1.20 -8.36
N LEU A 58 12.72 -0.45 -8.14
CA LEU A 58 11.97 -0.41 -6.89
C LEU A 58 11.35 -1.77 -6.58
N GLU A 59 10.67 -2.38 -7.55
CA GLU A 59 10.03 -3.68 -7.35
C GLU A 59 11.04 -4.72 -6.91
N ARG A 60 12.16 -4.87 -7.63
CA ARG A 60 13.22 -5.83 -7.28
C ARG A 60 13.81 -5.56 -5.91
N PHE A 61 14.12 -4.30 -5.60
CA PHE A 61 14.64 -3.93 -4.29
C PHE A 61 13.63 -4.26 -3.18
N ALA A 62 12.36 -3.96 -3.41
CA ALA A 62 11.29 -4.24 -2.46
C ALA A 62 11.11 -5.74 -2.27
N GLU A 63 11.13 -6.56 -3.32
CA GLU A 63 11.02 -8.02 -3.21
C GLU A 63 12.12 -8.63 -2.33
N GLU A 64 13.35 -8.15 -2.49
CA GLU A 64 14.50 -8.60 -1.70
C GLU A 64 14.43 -8.15 -0.24
N ARG A 65 13.84 -6.97 0.02
CA ARG A 65 13.97 -6.27 1.31
C ARG A 65 12.68 -6.17 2.11
N ALA A 66 11.52 -6.44 1.53
CA ALA A 66 10.23 -6.38 2.21
C ALA A 66 10.19 -7.20 3.51
N PRO A 67 10.80 -8.40 3.61
CA PRO A 67 10.91 -9.12 4.86
C PRO A 67 11.84 -8.47 5.90
N VAL A 68 12.36 -7.26 5.72
CA VAL A 68 13.04 -6.51 6.78
C VAL A 68 12.09 -5.47 7.38
N TYR A 69 11.28 -4.84 6.54
CA TYR A 69 10.43 -3.71 6.90
C TYR A 69 9.00 -4.11 7.24
N LEU A 70 8.51 -5.19 6.62
CA LEU A 70 7.11 -5.57 6.67
C LEU A 70 6.94 -6.93 7.35
N ARG A 71 6.00 -6.98 8.29
CA ARG A 71 5.68 -8.16 9.09
C ARG A 71 4.18 -8.42 9.02
N PRO A 72 3.76 -9.60 8.54
CA PRO A 72 2.37 -10.02 8.63
C PRO A 72 1.88 -9.96 10.07
N ARG A 73 0.61 -9.56 10.23
CA ARG A 73 -0.06 -9.50 11.53
C ARG A 73 -1.23 -10.46 11.51
N ALA A 74 -1.12 -11.53 12.31
CA ALA A 74 -2.11 -12.61 12.31
C ALA A 74 -3.54 -12.10 12.58
N ALA A 75 -3.71 -11.19 13.55
CA ALA A 75 -5.01 -10.59 13.89
C ALA A 75 -5.61 -9.79 12.72
N VAL A 76 -4.80 -8.98 12.02
CA VAL A 76 -5.26 -8.22 10.85
C VAL A 76 -5.71 -9.17 9.74
N ASN A 77 -4.90 -10.17 9.41
CA ASN A 77 -5.26 -11.14 8.38
C ASN A 77 -6.49 -11.99 8.76
N ALA A 78 -6.69 -12.27 10.05
CA ALA A 78 -7.91 -12.93 10.54
C ALA A 78 -9.13 -12.03 10.37
N ALA A 79 -9.04 -10.75 10.73
CA ALA A 79 -10.12 -9.78 10.56
C ALA A 79 -10.54 -9.61 9.09
N LEU A 80 -9.57 -9.47 8.18
CA LEU A 80 -9.84 -9.39 6.74
C LEU A 80 -10.56 -10.65 6.22
N ARG A 81 -10.13 -11.85 6.65
CA ARG A 81 -10.80 -13.10 6.29
C ARG A 81 -12.22 -13.18 6.85
N SER A 82 -12.43 -12.74 8.10
CA SER A 82 -13.74 -12.70 8.74
C SER A 82 -14.71 -11.80 7.95
N LEU A 83 -14.29 -10.58 7.62
CA LEU A 83 -15.10 -9.64 6.85
C LEU A 83 -15.48 -10.20 5.47
N ARG A 84 -14.54 -10.83 4.77
CA ARG A 84 -14.84 -11.51 3.50
C ARG A 84 -15.84 -12.65 3.65
N ALA A 85 -15.73 -13.44 4.71
CA ALA A 85 -16.68 -14.53 4.98
C ALA A 85 -18.10 -13.99 5.24
N SER A 86 -18.22 -12.75 5.71
CA SER A 86 -19.47 -12.02 5.88
C SER A 86 -19.90 -11.20 4.64
N ASP A 87 -19.37 -11.53 3.45
CA ASP A 87 -19.71 -10.92 2.16
C ASP A 87 -19.46 -9.39 2.11
N VAL A 88 -18.46 -8.92 2.85
CA VAL A 88 -17.99 -7.53 2.79
C VAL A 88 -16.97 -7.37 1.67
N ARG A 89 -17.21 -6.44 0.74
CA ARG A 89 -16.26 -6.07 -0.32
C ARG A 89 -15.12 -5.24 0.28
N LEU A 90 -13.87 -5.66 0.07
CA LEU A 90 -12.69 -5.04 0.69
C LEU A 90 -11.83 -4.36 -0.37
N GLY A 91 -11.59 -3.06 -0.21
CA GLY A 91 -10.66 -2.29 -1.03
C GLY A 91 -9.47 -1.75 -0.22
N GLY A 92 -8.36 -1.48 -0.89
CA GLY A 92 -7.17 -0.86 -0.32
C GLY A 92 -6.77 0.41 -1.06
N PHE A 93 -6.31 1.42 -0.36
CA PHE A 93 -5.74 2.63 -0.95
C PHE A 93 -4.40 3.01 -0.30
N THR A 94 -3.50 3.57 -1.10
CA THR A 94 -2.20 4.09 -0.63
C THR A 94 -1.69 5.16 -1.59
N ASP A 95 -0.90 6.11 -1.09
CA ASP A 95 -0.09 7.03 -1.91
C ASP A 95 1.22 6.39 -2.40
N ALA A 96 1.53 5.16 -1.99
CA ALA A 96 2.67 4.41 -2.51
C ALA A 96 2.53 4.12 -4.00
N PRO A 97 3.65 4.03 -4.75
CA PRO A 97 3.65 3.49 -6.10
C PRO A 97 3.09 2.05 -6.15
N ALA A 98 2.43 1.71 -7.26
CA ALA A 98 1.75 0.42 -7.42
C ALA A 98 2.70 -0.78 -7.26
N GLU A 99 3.95 -0.66 -7.69
CA GLU A 99 4.99 -1.69 -7.53
C GLU A 99 5.26 -1.99 -6.06
N LEU A 100 5.44 -0.94 -5.25
CA LEU A 100 5.69 -1.07 -3.83
C LEU A 100 4.47 -1.64 -3.09
N ALA A 101 3.28 -1.15 -3.43
CA ALA A 101 2.03 -1.64 -2.85
C ALA A 101 1.82 -3.14 -3.13
N ARG A 102 2.10 -3.59 -4.36
CA ARG A 102 1.98 -5.00 -4.76
C ARG A 102 2.90 -5.91 -3.95
N VAL A 103 4.18 -5.55 -3.85
CA VAL A 103 5.16 -6.31 -3.05
C VAL A 103 4.78 -6.30 -1.58
N ALA A 104 4.36 -5.16 -1.04
CA ALA A 104 3.92 -5.05 0.35
C ALA A 104 2.71 -5.97 0.63
N LEU A 105 1.69 -5.96 -0.23
CA LEU A 105 0.50 -6.80 -0.08
C LEU A 105 0.82 -8.30 -0.17
N ALA A 106 1.75 -8.69 -1.03
CA ALA A 106 2.24 -10.06 -1.12
C ALA A 106 2.96 -10.46 0.18
N GLN A 107 3.88 -9.62 0.65
CA GLN A 107 4.65 -9.85 1.87
C GLN A 107 3.76 -9.89 3.13
N LEU A 108 2.74 -9.05 3.20
CA LEU A 108 1.82 -8.95 4.35
C LEU A 108 0.72 -10.04 4.32
N GLY A 109 0.58 -10.76 3.21
CA GLY A 109 -0.40 -11.83 3.03
C GLY A 109 -1.83 -11.33 2.83
N ALA A 110 -1.99 -10.08 2.38
CA ALA A 110 -3.29 -9.43 2.22
C ALA A 110 -3.74 -9.29 0.76
N GLY A 111 -2.85 -9.49 -0.22
CA GLY A 111 -3.17 -9.23 -1.64
C GLY A 111 -4.37 -10.02 -2.18
N ARG A 112 -4.59 -11.26 -1.72
CA ARG A 112 -5.75 -12.09 -2.12
C ARG A 112 -7.02 -11.79 -1.34
N LEU A 113 -6.94 -10.96 -0.29
CA LEU A 113 -8.06 -10.60 0.57
C LEU A 113 -8.71 -9.28 0.15
N LEU A 114 -8.07 -8.50 -0.72
CA LEU A 114 -8.63 -7.26 -1.26
C LEU A 114 -9.18 -7.50 -2.66
N ASP A 115 -10.38 -6.99 -2.92
CA ASP A 115 -11.03 -7.01 -4.24
C ASP A 115 -10.44 -5.97 -5.18
N LEU A 116 -10.05 -4.81 -4.63
CA LEU A 116 -9.57 -3.65 -5.37
C LEU A 116 -8.45 -2.97 -4.60
N VAL A 117 -7.46 -2.45 -5.33
CA VAL A 117 -6.37 -1.66 -4.75
C VAL A 117 -6.07 -0.49 -5.65
N GLU A 118 -6.21 0.72 -5.11
CA GLU A 118 -5.85 1.96 -5.79
C GLU A 118 -4.56 2.54 -5.19
N CYS A 119 -3.71 3.11 -6.05
CA CYS A 119 -2.36 3.57 -5.68
C CYS A 119 -2.09 4.98 -6.23
N GLY A 120 -1.28 5.76 -5.50
CA GLY A 120 -0.86 7.10 -5.91
C GLY A 120 -1.88 8.20 -5.60
N ALA A 121 -1.78 9.34 -6.29
CA ALA A 121 -2.67 10.47 -6.05
C ALA A 121 -4.14 10.12 -6.37
N GLY A 122 -5.04 10.53 -5.46
CA GLY A 122 -6.47 10.31 -5.62
C GLY A 122 -6.93 8.86 -5.37
N ALA A 123 -6.06 8.00 -4.83
CA ALA A 123 -6.36 6.58 -4.67
C ALA A 123 -7.64 6.32 -3.85
N LEU A 124 -7.88 7.10 -2.79
CA LEU A 124 -9.10 6.94 -2.00
C LEU A 124 -10.34 7.33 -2.81
N GLU A 125 -10.30 8.45 -3.52
CA GLU A 125 -11.41 8.97 -4.31
C GLU A 125 -11.79 8.00 -5.43
N LEU A 126 -10.78 7.45 -6.13
CA LEU A 126 -10.96 6.43 -7.16
C LEU A 126 -11.58 5.16 -6.57
N LEU A 127 -11.08 4.71 -5.42
CA LEU A 127 -11.59 3.52 -4.76
C LEU A 127 -13.04 3.69 -4.30
N LEU A 128 -13.39 4.85 -3.75
CA LEU A 128 -14.77 5.15 -3.33
C LEU A 128 -15.73 5.26 -4.51
N ALA A 129 -15.28 5.79 -5.66
CA ALA A 129 -16.09 5.82 -6.87
C ALA A 129 -16.48 4.42 -7.36
N GLU A 130 -15.60 3.43 -7.16
CA GLU A 130 -15.81 2.03 -7.56
C GLU A 130 -16.54 1.19 -6.49
N LEU A 131 -16.29 1.45 -5.20
CA LEU A 131 -16.94 0.72 -4.10
C LEU A 131 -18.33 1.26 -3.74
N GLY A 132 -18.59 2.53 -4.01
CA GLY A 132 -19.85 3.23 -3.76
C GLY A 132 -19.81 4.16 -2.53
N PRO A 133 -20.80 5.07 -2.41
CA PRO A 133 -20.80 6.17 -1.45
C PRO A 133 -20.93 5.75 0.01
N ASP A 134 -21.53 4.58 0.29
CA ASP A 134 -21.72 4.06 1.65
C ASP A 134 -20.51 3.25 2.17
N THR A 135 -19.37 3.32 1.48
CA THR A 135 -18.14 2.61 1.85
C THR A 135 -17.55 3.14 3.15
N ALA A 136 -17.33 2.26 4.12
CA ALA A 136 -16.68 2.62 5.37
C ALA A 136 -15.16 2.78 5.15
N VAL A 137 -14.60 3.92 5.53
CA VAL A 137 -13.15 4.19 5.41
C VAL A 137 -12.46 3.87 6.73
N ILE A 138 -11.48 2.96 6.70
CA ILE A 138 -10.74 2.48 7.87
C ILE A 138 -9.28 2.91 7.75
N ARG A 139 -8.82 3.70 8.72
CA ARG A 139 -7.46 4.27 8.77
C ARG A 139 -6.65 3.84 9.99
N SER A 140 -7.07 2.75 10.64
CA SER A 140 -6.31 2.18 11.75
C SER A 140 -6.57 0.69 11.89
N ARG A 141 -5.60 -0.01 12.47
CA ARG A 141 -5.73 -1.43 12.81
C ARG A 141 -6.83 -1.66 13.82
N GLU A 142 -6.93 -0.78 14.80
CA GLU A 142 -7.87 -0.88 15.90
C GLU A 142 -9.31 -0.77 15.39
N ALA A 143 -9.57 0.15 14.44
CA ALA A 143 -10.87 0.27 13.80
C ALA A 143 -11.22 -0.97 12.94
N LEU A 144 -10.24 -1.54 12.20
CA LEU A 144 -10.45 -2.78 11.46
C LEU A 144 -10.84 -3.94 12.41
N LEU A 145 -10.13 -4.08 13.52
CA LEU A 145 -10.37 -5.18 14.47
C LEU A 145 -11.74 -5.04 15.14
N ALA A 146 -12.13 -3.82 15.53
CA ALA A 146 -13.46 -3.56 16.08
C ALA A 146 -14.56 -3.93 15.06
N LEU A 147 -14.39 -3.54 13.80
CA LEU A 147 -15.33 -3.83 12.73
C LEU A 147 -15.55 -5.34 12.50
N ALA A 148 -14.49 -6.13 12.63
CA ALA A 148 -14.53 -7.58 12.39
C ALA A 148 -15.15 -8.37 13.56
N THR A 149 -15.41 -7.70 14.69
CA THR A 149 -16.07 -8.29 15.87
C THR A 149 -17.53 -7.89 16.02
N GLU A 150 -18.04 -7.02 15.13
CA GLU A 150 -19.48 -6.69 15.00
C GLU A 150 -20.25 -7.81 14.31
#